data_AF-A0A2T9ZD53-F1
#
_entry.id   AF-A0A2T9ZD53-F1
#
_cell.length_a   1.000
_cell.length_b   1.000
_cell.length_c   1.000
_cell.angle_alpha   90.00
_cell.angle_beta   90.00
_cell.angle_gamma   90.00
#
_symmetry.space_group_name_H-M   'P 1'
#
loop_
_entity.id
_entity.type
_entity.pdbx_description
1 polymer ?
#
loop_
_entity_poly.entity_id
_entity_poly.type
_entity_poly.pdbx_seq_one_letter_code
_entity_poly.pdbx_strand_id
1 'polypeptide(L)'
;MKNTNSGIENKSASKNDKFSKLSRIRKMLENKSEKESLKSDPILNKRKENPIFNSQKIEDSRKKKKNNAETSKSNSSAMQQKMSAKLDGAKFRWINEKLYTSKGSVSFDLVKSNPLIFDQYHKGFTVQAKSWPINPVDVIIKILRAEKEKKIVVDLGCGDAKIAKKLSGQHDIHSYDLVSDNKYVTACNISNLPLDSSTVDISIFCLSLMGTDWVEFIIEACRVLKIE
;
A
#
# COMPACT_ATOMS: atom_id res chain seq x y z
N MET A 1 -63.78 18.40 -27.61
CA MET A 1 -63.19 19.24 -28.68
C MET A 1 -61.84 19.80 -28.17
N LYS A 2 -60.75 19.49 -28.89
CA LYS A 2 -59.37 20.08 -28.88
C LYS A 2 -58.56 19.90 -27.57
N ASN A 3 -57.53 19.04 -27.43
CA ASN A 3 -56.20 18.92 -28.10
C ASN A 3 -55.43 20.27 -28.12
N THR A 4 -54.21 20.45 -27.58
CA THR A 4 -52.93 19.73 -27.83
C THR A 4 -51.80 20.01 -26.78
N ASN A 5 -50.85 19.05 -26.64
CA ASN A 5 -49.36 19.12 -26.51
C ASN A 5 -48.66 20.51 -26.39
N SER A 6 -47.48 20.72 -25.80
CA SER A 6 -46.31 19.90 -25.38
C SER A 6 -45.26 20.85 -24.74
N GLY A 7 -44.37 20.36 -23.88
CA GLY A 7 -43.20 21.14 -23.43
C GLY A 7 -42.26 20.40 -22.47
N ILE A 8 -41.50 19.44 -23.02
CA ILE A 8 -40.32 18.83 -22.37
C ILE A 8 -39.13 19.75 -22.64
N GLU A 9 -38.50 20.30 -21.60
CA GLU A 9 -37.19 20.97 -21.72
C GLU A 9 -36.14 20.40 -20.75
N ASN A 10 -35.27 19.55 -21.32
CA ASN A 10 -33.81 19.54 -21.24
C ASN A 10 -33.07 19.58 -19.88
N LYS A 11 -32.83 18.38 -19.31
CA LYS A 11 -31.74 18.09 -18.32
C LYS A 11 -30.44 17.56 -18.96
N SER A 12 -30.10 17.97 -20.18
CA SER A 12 -28.93 17.45 -20.93
C SER A 12 -27.65 18.31 -20.83
N ALA A 13 -27.73 19.53 -20.27
CA ALA A 13 -26.60 20.47 -20.28
C ALA A 13 -25.53 20.27 -19.18
N SER A 14 -25.77 19.45 -18.14
CA SER A 14 -24.86 19.34 -16.98
C SER A 14 -23.78 18.24 -17.07
N LYS A 15 -24.03 17.16 -17.84
CA LYS A 15 -23.08 16.03 -17.95
C LYS A 15 -21.92 16.30 -18.91
N ASN A 16 -22.17 17.01 -20.02
CA ASN A 16 -21.13 17.34 -21.01
C ASN A 16 -20.08 18.32 -20.47
N ASP A 17 -20.48 19.20 -19.55
CA ASP A 17 -19.57 20.23 -19.00
C ASP A 17 -18.63 19.67 -17.92
N LYS A 18 -19.04 18.61 -17.21
CA LYS A 18 -18.14 17.88 -16.29
C LYS A 18 -17.13 17.02 -17.05
N PHE A 19 -17.54 16.41 -18.16
CA PHE A 19 -16.66 15.58 -19.00
C PHE A 19 -15.62 16.41 -19.74
N SER A 20 -15.99 17.61 -20.20
CA SER A 20 -15.07 18.58 -20.82
C SER A 20 -14.05 19.13 -19.81
N LYS A 21 -14.44 19.29 -18.54
CA LYS A 21 -13.55 19.76 -17.47
C LYS A 21 -12.53 18.69 -17.06
N LEU A 22 -12.96 17.42 -16.96
CA LEU A 22 -12.08 16.29 -16.66
C LEU A 22 -11.05 16.03 -17.77
N SER A 23 -11.44 16.15 -19.05
CA SER A 23 -10.50 15.99 -20.17
C SER A 23 -9.47 17.13 -20.22
N ARG A 24 -9.86 18.36 -19.87
CA ARG A 24 -8.95 19.52 -19.78
C ARG A 24 -7.94 19.38 -18.64
N ILE A 25 -8.37 18.84 -17.49
CA ILE A 25 -7.48 18.54 -16.35
C ILE A 25 -6.47 17.44 -16.73
N ARG A 26 -6.93 16.37 -17.40
CA ARG A 26 -6.07 15.28 -17.88
C ARG A 26 -4.96 15.79 -18.81
N LYS A 27 -5.32 16.66 -19.76
CA LYS A 27 -4.38 17.29 -20.71
C LYS A 27 -3.39 18.25 -20.04
N MET A 28 -3.80 18.92 -18.96
CA MET A 28 -2.90 19.77 -18.16
C MET A 28 -1.92 18.95 -17.31
N LEU A 29 -2.32 17.77 -16.82
CA LEU A 29 -1.46 16.87 -16.04
C LEU A 29 -0.40 16.19 -16.93
N GLU A 30 -0.78 15.75 -18.14
CA GLU A 30 0.15 15.18 -19.13
C GLU A 30 1.25 16.19 -19.53
N ASN A 31 0.87 17.44 -19.80
CA ASN A 31 1.83 18.51 -20.12
C ASN A 31 2.73 18.92 -18.94
N LYS A 32 2.33 18.63 -17.69
CA LYS A 32 3.15 18.89 -16.49
C LYS A 32 4.18 17.78 -16.28
N SER A 33 3.81 16.52 -16.53
CA SER A 33 4.75 15.39 -16.48
C SER A 33 5.88 15.48 -17.51
N GLU A 34 5.62 15.99 -18.72
CA GLU A 34 6.66 16.18 -19.75
C GLU A 34 7.62 17.33 -19.43
N LYS A 35 7.18 18.35 -18.67
CA LYS A 35 8.04 19.48 -18.28
C LYS A 35 8.88 19.20 -17.04
N GLU A 36 8.46 18.28 -16.16
CA GLU A 36 9.23 17.87 -14.99
C GLU A 36 10.31 16.81 -15.34
N SER A 37 10.13 16.02 -16.40
CA SER A 37 11.15 15.07 -16.88
C SER A 37 12.41 15.73 -17.49
N LEU A 38 12.37 17.04 -17.76
CA LEU A 38 13.48 17.80 -18.39
C LEU A 38 14.30 18.63 -17.40
N LYS A 39 14.01 18.60 -16.11
CA LYS A 39 14.79 19.31 -15.07
C LYS A 39 15.48 18.30 -14.15
N SER A 40 16.61 17.77 -14.61
CA SER A 40 17.51 16.98 -13.76
C SER A 40 18.42 17.89 -12.93
N ASP A 41 18.39 17.74 -11.61
CA ASP A 41 19.30 18.38 -10.66
C ASP A 41 20.76 17.87 -10.80
N PRO A 42 21.80 18.71 -10.61
CA PRO A 42 23.19 18.40 -11.00
C PRO A 42 23.95 17.45 -10.06
N ILE A 43 23.31 16.83 -9.06
CA ILE A 43 24.02 16.18 -7.93
C ILE A 43 24.30 14.68 -8.17
N LEU A 44 23.76 14.06 -9.23
CA LEU A 44 23.91 12.62 -9.49
C LEU A 44 25.18 12.16 -10.20
N ASN A 45 26.12 13.04 -10.57
CA ASN A 45 27.21 12.68 -11.50
C ASN A 45 28.59 12.34 -10.89
N LYS A 46 28.67 11.97 -9.61
CA LYS A 46 29.91 11.45 -9.02
C LYS A 46 29.66 10.24 -8.11
N ARG A 47 29.59 9.06 -8.72
CA ARG A 47 30.13 7.77 -8.20
C ARG A 47 29.98 6.70 -9.28
N LYS A 48 30.99 6.64 -10.16
CA LYS A 48 31.23 5.48 -11.03
C LYS A 48 32.02 4.41 -10.26
N GLU A 49 31.59 3.17 -10.47
CA GLU A 49 32.34 1.90 -10.47
C GLU A 49 32.93 1.34 -9.16
N ASN A 50 32.36 0.20 -8.68
CA ASN A 50 32.99 -1.14 -8.60
C ASN A 50 32.18 -2.13 -7.69
N PRO A 51 32.39 -3.46 -7.74
CA PRO A 51 31.80 -4.35 -8.74
C PRO A 51 30.89 -5.45 -8.12
N ILE A 52 30.16 -6.12 -9.01
CA ILE A 52 29.30 -7.29 -8.79
C ILE A 52 30.13 -8.45 -8.19
N PHE A 53 29.76 -8.93 -6.99
CA PHE A 53 30.33 -10.16 -6.44
C PHE A 53 29.59 -11.37 -7.02
N ASN A 54 30.20 -11.99 -8.03
CA ASN A 54 29.77 -13.24 -8.63
C ASN A 54 30.20 -14.40 -7.71
N SER A 55 29.24 -15.18 -7.19
CA SER A 55 29.52 -16.37 -6.40
C SER A 55 29.30 -17.60 -7.27
N GLN A 56 30.38 -18.16 -7.83
CA GLN A 56 30.39 -19.54 -8.33
C GLN A 56 31.79 -20.17 -8.19
N LYS A 57 31.77 -21.38 -7.59
CA LYS A 57 32.78 -22.45 -7.54
C LYS A 57 34.01 -22.29 -6.63
N ILE A 58 33.93 -22.92 -5.44
CA ILE A 58 34.93 -23.88 -4.95
C ILE A 58 34.19 -25.04 -4.23
N GLU A 59 34.02 -26.17 -4.89
CA GLU A 59 34.08 -27.51 -4.27
C GLU A 59 35.58 -27.92 -4.29
N ASP A 60 36.17 -28.74 -3.44
CA ASP A 60 35.71 -29.81 -2.56
C ASP A 60 36.87 -30.14 -1.58
N SER A 61 36.58 -30.74 -0.41
CA SER A 61 37.43 -31.71 0.34
C SER A 61 37.20 -31.73 1.86
N ARG A 62 36.18 -32.51 2.26
CA ARG A 62 36.26 -33.65 3.21
C ARG A 62 36.66 -33.48 4.70
N LYS A 63 35.68 -33.91 5.52
CA LYS A 63 35.72 -34.88 6.65
C LYS A 63 35.59 -34.37 8.10
N LYS A 64 34.37 -34.62 8.63
CA LYS A 64 33.97 -35.17 9.95
C LYS A 64 34.76 -34.73 11.20
N LYS A 65 34.07 -34.00 12.07
CA LYS A 65 33.97 -34.32 13.51
C LYS A 65 32.56 -34.00 14.02
N LYS A 66 31.79 -35.05 14.33
CA LYS A 66 30.67 -34.98 15.28
C LYS A 66 31.25 -34.68 16.66
N ASN A 67 30.67 -33.74 17.38
CA ASN A 67 30.45 -33.77 18.83
C ASN A 67 29.52 -32.62 19.23
N ASN A 68 28.68 -32.92 20.24
CA ASN A 68 27.59 -32.16 20.84
C ASN A 68 27.70 -30.63 20.86
N ALA A 69 26.60 -29.95 20.55
CA ALA A 69 26.36 -28.57 20.97
C ALA A 69 24.88 -28.39 21.34
N GLU A 70 24.61 -28.46 22.63
CA GLU A 70 23.46 -27.83 23.26
C GLU A 70 23.54 -26.31 23.03
N THR A 71 22.41 -25.72 22.61
CA THR A 71 22.01 -24.32 22.82
C THR A 71 23.10 -23.25 22.76
N SER A 72 23.54 -22.87 21.56
CA SER A 72 24.22 -21.58 21.34
C SER A 72 23.19 -20.47 21.12
N LYS A 73 22.68 -19.88 22.21
CA LYS A 73 22.10 -18.53 22.13
C LYS A 73 23.21 -17.56 21.74
N SER A 74 23.21 -17.10 20.50
CA SER A 74 24.15 -16.11 20.00
C SER A 74 23.93 -14.76 20.70
N ASN A 75 24.67 -14.50 21.77
CA ASN A 75 24.77 -13.17 22.36
C ASN A 75 25.59 -12.28 21.42
N SER A 76 24.94 -11.71 20.41
CA SER A 76 25.55 -10.71 19.54
C SER A 76 25.96 -9.51 20.39
N SER A 77 27.16 -8.97 20.14
CA SER A 77 27.67 -7.83 20.91
C SER A 77 26.76 -6.62 20.74
N ALA A 78 26.72 -5.71 21.72
CA ALA A 78 25.90 -4.49 21.64
C ALA A 78 26.19 -3.67 20.36
N MET A 79 27.41 -3.73 19.84
CA MET A 79 27.79 -3.12 18.56
C MET A 79 27.12 -3.81 17.36
N GLN A 80 27.11 -5.14 17.32
CA GLN A 80 26.44 -5.91 16.27
C GLN A 80 24.93 -5.63 16.25
N GLN A 81 24.30 -5.52 17.41
CA GLN A 81 22.88 -5.16 17.51
C GLN A 81 22.61 -3.75 16.98
N LYS A 82 23.44 -2.77 17.34
CA LYS A 82 23.34 -1.39 16.80
C LYS A 82 23.55 -1.34 15.29
N MET A 83 24.50 -2.11 14.76
CA MET A 83 24.76 -2.18 13.32
C MET A 83 23.58 -2.85 12.58
N SER A 84 23.05 -3.95 13.13
CA SER A 84 21.87 -4.63 12.59
C SER A 84 20.64 -3.71 12.56
N ALA A 85 20.39 -2.95 13.64
CA ALA A 85 19.28 -2.00 13.68
C ALA A 85 19.43 -0.88 12.63
N LYS A 86 20.65 -0.38 12.41
CA LYS A 86 20.93 0.59 11.33
C LYS A 86 20.67 0.01 9.95
N LEU A 87 21.06 -1.24 9.71
CA LEU A 87 20.81 -1.93 8.44
C LEU A 87 19.31 -2.13 8.20
N ASP A 88 18.56 -2.54 9.22
CA ASP A 88 17.10 -2.70 9.13
C ASP A 88 16.42 -1.36 8.79
N GLY A 89 16.85 -0.26 9.42
CA GLY A 89 16.34 1.07 9.10
C GLY A 89 16.67 1.53 7.67
N ALA A 90 17.87 1.19 7.16
CA ALA A 90 18.24 1.49 5.78
C ALA A 90 17.41 0.69 4.76
N LYS A 91 17.19 -0.61 5.02
CA LYS A 91 16.31 -1.46 4.22
C LYS A 91 14.88 -0.92 4.19
N PHE A 92 14.33 -0.59 5.35
CA PHE A 92 12.98 -0.01 5.42
C PHE A 92 12.86 1.26 4.57
N ARG A 93 13.82 2.20 4.68
CA ARG A 93 13.79 3.44 3.89
C ARG A 93 13.81 3.16 2.39
N TRP A 94 14.66 2.24 1.95
CA TRP A 94 14.74 1.86 0.55
C TRP A 94 13.45 1.19 0.05
N ILE A 95 12.88 0.26 0.81
CA ILE A 95 11.60 -0.39 0.46
C ILE A 95 10.48 0.65 0.39
N ASN A 96 10.39 1.52 1.40
CA ASN A 96 9.38 2.57 1.45
C ASN A 96 9.47 3.49 0.23
N GLU A 97 10.67 3.95 -0.14
CA GLU A 97 10.90 4.73 -1.35
C GLU A 97 10.47 3.98 -2.61
N LYS A 98 10.83 2.70 -2.73
CA LYS A 98 10.41 1.86 -3.86
C LYS A 98 8.89 1.74 -3.97
N LEU A 99 8.20 1.54 -2.86
CA LEU A 99 6.73 1.46 -2.85
C LEU A 99 6.09 2.79 -3.25
N TYR A 100 6.64 3.95 -2.84
CA TYR A 100 6.14 5.27 -3.25
C TYR A 100 6.42 5.63 -4.71
N THR A 101 7.48 5.08 -5.30
CA THR A 101 7.93 5.43 -6.66
C THR A 101 7.55 4.40 -7.72
N SER A 102 6.79 3.37 -7.35
CA SER A 102 6.32 2.31 -8.24
C SER A 102 4.81 2.39 -8.46
N LYS A 103 4.29 1.67 -9.46
CA LYS A 103 2.85 1.42 -9.58
C LYS A 103 2.43 0.28 -8.64
N GLY A 104 1.17 0.22 -8.24
CA GLY A 104 0.60 -0.81 -7.37
C GLY A 104 0.83 -2.22 -7.93
N SER A 105 0.70 -2.42 -9.24
CA SER A 105 1.00 -3.71 -9.90
C SER A 105 2.46 -4.13 -9.74
N VAL A 106 3.41 -3.20 -9.90
CA VAL A 106 4.84 -3.46 -9.74
C VAL A 106 5.18 -3.77 -8.28
N SER A 107 4.58 -3.02 -7.34
CA SER A 107 4.72 -3.27 -5.91
C SER A 107 4.14 -4.64 -5.53
N PHE A 108 2.99 -5.01 -6.09
CA PHE A 108 2.38 -6.33 -5.89
C PHE A 108 3.31 -7.46 -6.36
N ASP A 109 3.86 -7.36 -7.58
CA ASP A 109 4.78 -8.36 -8.13
C ASP A 109 6.11 -8.43 -7.35
N LEU A 110 6.64 -7.27 -6.92
CA LEU A 110 7.84 -7.19 -6.10
C LEU A 110 7.66 -7.94 -4.79
N VAL A 111 6.55 -7.71 -4.10
CA VAL A 111 6.30 -8.35 -2.81
C VAL A 111 5.95 -9.83 -2.99
N LYS A 112 5.20 -10.19 -4.03
CA LYS A 112 4.89 -11.59 -4.38
C LYS A 112 6.14 -12.41 -4.70
N SER A 113 7.11 -11.82 -5.40
CA SER A 113 8.38 -12.48 -5.75
C SER A 113 9.34 -12.60 -4.58
N ASN A 114 9.23 -11.74 -3.57
CA ASN A 114 10.07 -11.78 -2.37
C ASN A 114 9.27 -11.43 -1.10
N PRO A 115 8.66 -12.43 -0.44
CA PRO A 115 7.86 -12.23 0.77
C PRO A 115 8.61 -11.53 1.91
N LEU A 116 9.95 -11.65 1.97
CA LEU A 116 10.75 -10.94 2.99
C LEU A 116 10.63 -9.41 2.87
N ILE A 117 10.31 -8.87 1.70
CA ILE A 117 10.12 -7.42 1.52
C ILE A 117 8.95 -6.93 2.37
N PHE A 118 7.85 -7.70 2.41
CA PHE A 118 6.69 -7.39 3.23
C PHE A 118 7.06 -7.36 4.72
N ASP A 119 7.67 -8.44 5.21
CA ASP A 119 8.11 -8.55 6.60
C ASP A 119 9.05 -7.41 7.01
N GLN A 120 10.03 -7.10 6.16
CA GLN A 120 11.00 -6.02 6.42
C GLN A 120 10.33 -4.65 6.41
N TYR A 121 9.39 -4.42 5.50
CA TYR A 121 8.58 -3.22 5.48
C TYR A 121 7.77 -3.07 6.76
N HIS A 122 6.95 -4.07 7.13
CA HIS A 122 6.10 -4.00 8.32
C HIS A 122 6.88 -3.93 9.63
N LYS A 123 8.02 -4.62 9.72
CA LYS A 123 8.93 -4.49 10.87
C LYS A 123 9.44 -3.06 11.00
N GLY A 124 9.91 -2.47 9.91
CA GLY A 124 10.40 -1.09 9.90
C GLY A 124 9.29 -0.07 10.19
N PHE A 125 8.11 -0.25 9.59
CA PHE A 125 6.93 0.59 9.83
C PHE A 125 6.52 0.53 11.29
N THR A 126 6.44 -0.66 11.88
CA THR A 126 6.08 -0.85 13.29
C THR A 126 7.07 -0.17 14.23
N VAL A 127 8.37 -0.25 13.93
CA VAL A 127 9.40 0.44 14.72
C VAL A 127 9.21 1.96 14.65
N GLN A 128 8.87 2.51 13.49
CA GLN A 128 8.60 3.94 13.35
C GLN A 128 7.30 4.37 14.02
N ALA A 129 6.21 3.62 13.83
CA ALA A 129 4.91 3.95 14.38
C ALA A 129 4.88 3.93 15.92
N LYS A 130 5.79 3.17 16.57
CA LYS A 130 5.90 3.12 18.04
C LYS A 130 6.28 4.46 18.68
N SER A 131 6.99 5.34 17.97
CA SER A 131 7.37 6.64 18.50
C SER A 131 6.31 7.72 18.30
N TRP A 132 5.23 7.40 17.56
CA TRP A 132 4.19 8.38 17.27
C TRP A 132 3.31 8.61 18.51
N PRO A 133 2.98 9.87 18.84
CA PRO A 133 2.10 10.16 19.98
C PRO A 133 0.69 9.62 19.77
N ILE A 134 0.25 9.55 18.50
CA ILE A 134 -1.06 9.05 18.09
C ILE A 134 -0.87 8.23 16.82
N ASN A 135 -1.39 7.01 16.82
CA ASN A 135 -1.45 6.17 15.63
C ASN A 135 -2.83 6.35 14.95
N PRO A 136 -2.89 6.71 13.64
CA PRO A 136 -4.16 6.97 12.96
C PRO A 136 -5.10 5.76 12.92
N VAL A 137 -4.57 4.53 12.91
CA VAL A 137 -5.40 3.31 12.97
C VAL A 137 -6.21 3.25 14.27
N ASP A 138 -5.62 3.68 15.39
CA ASP A 138 -6.33 3.70 16.68
C ASP A 138 -7.43 4.77 16.71
N VAL A 139 -7.23 5.88 16.03
CA VAL A 139 -8.26 6.92 15.86
C VAL A 139 -9.42 6.39 15.03
N ILE A 140 -9.15 5.72 13.90
CA ILE A 140 -10.16 5.11 13.04
C ILE A 140 -10.96 4.04 13.80
N ILE A 141 -10.28 3.18 14.57
CA ILE A 141 -10.94 2.17 15.42
C ILE A 141 -11.89 2.84 16.41
N LYS A 142 -11.50 3.99 17.00
CA LYS A 142 -12.37 4.74 17.91
C LYS A 142 -13.60 5.31 17.19
N ILE A 143 -13.42 5.84 15.97
CA ILE A 143 -14.53 6.35 15.15
C ILE A 143 -15.51 5.23 14.82
N LEU A 144 -15.03 4.11 14.28
CA LEU A 144 -15.87 2.96 13.95
C LEU A 144 -16.58 2.39 15.18
N ARG A 145 -15.89 2.30 16.33
CA ARG A 145 -16.52 1.78 17.55
C ARG A 145 -17.71 2.63 18.02
N ALA A 146 -17.71 3.93 17.72
CA ALA A 146 -18.82 4.83 18.04
C ALA A 146 -20.01 4.68 17.08
N GLU A 147 -19.82 4.01 15.94
CA GLU A 147 -20.87 3.72 14.99
C GLU A 147 -21.84 2.68 15.57
N LYS A 148 -23.13 3.02 15.55
CA LYS A 148 -24.18 2.22 16.19
C LYS A 148 -24.68 1.12 15.28
N GLU A 149 -24.68 1.38 13.98
CA GLU A 149 -25.13 0.43 12.99
C GLU A 149 -23.98 -0.45 12.52
N LYS A 150 -24.28 -1.72 12.26
CA LYS A 150 -23.32 -2.60 11.58
C LYS A 150 -23.09 -2.04 10.16
N LYS A 151 -21.82 -1.89 9.80
CA LYS A 151 -21.37 -1.39 8.49
C LYS A 151 -20.52 -2.46 7.81
N ILE A 152 -20.52 -2.46 6.47
CA ILE A 152 -19.57 -3.17 5.63
C ILE A 152 -18.41 -2.22 5.34
N VAL A 153 -17.22 -2.56 5.84
CA VAL A 153 -16.04 -1.70 5.83
C VAL A 153 -14.95 -2.37 5.02
N VAL A 154 -14.32 -1.63 4.12
CA VAL A 154 -13.08 -2.06 3.47
C VAL A 154 -11.89 -1.29 4.04
N ASP A 155 -10.87 -2.04 4.48
CA ASP A 155 -9.58 -1.51 4.93
C ASP A 155 -8.54 -1.77 3.84
N LEU A 156 -8.22 -0.73 3.07
CA LEU A 156 -7.41 -0.81 1.85
C LEU A 156 -5.95 -0.48 2.16
N GLY A 157 -5.07 -1.47 2.03
CA GLY A 157 -3.71 -1.44 2.56
C GLY A 157 -3.71 -1.59 4.09
N CYS A 158 -4.39 -2.65 4.56
CA CYS A 158 -4.69 -2.90 5.96
C CYS A 158 -3.49 -3.35 6.83
N GLY A 159 -2.35 -3.65 6.22
CA GLY A 159 -1.16 -4.20 6.87
C GLY A 159 -1.47 -5.46 7.69
N ASP A 160 -1.32 -5.37 9.02
CA ASP A 160 -1.60 -6.49 9.92
C ASP A 160 -3.09 -6.67 10.25
N ALA A 161 -4.00 -5.93 9.60
CA ALA A 161 -5.44 -5.96 9.83
C ALA A 161 -5.86 -5.66 11.28
N LYS A 162 -5.21 -4.67 11.91
CA LYS A 162 -5.54 -4.24 13.28
C LYS A 162 -7.01 -3.84 13.45
N ILE A 163 -7.64 -3.24 12.43
CA ILE A 163 -9.07 -2.86 12.46
C ILE A 163 -9.95 -4.11 12.54
N ALA A 164 -9.78 -5.07 11.62
CA ALA A 164 -10.53 -6.32 11.60
C ALA A 164 -10.37 -7.13 12.90
N LYS A 165 -9.13 -7.22 13.42
CA LYS A 165 -8.82 -7.89 14.69
C LYS A 165 -9.57 -7.30 15.88
N LYS A 166 -9.88 -6.00 15.85
CA LYS A 166 -10.52 -5.29 16.98
C LYS A 166 -12.03 -5.18 16.85
N LEU A 167 -12.57 -5.21 15.64
CA LEU A 167 -13.95 -4.79 15.37
C LEU A 167 -14.78 -5.81 14.55
N SER A 168 -14.25 -7.01 14.25
CA SER A 168 -14.96 -8.06 13.50
C SER A 168 -16.27 -8.56 14.14
N GLY A 169 -16.49 -8.29 15.44
CA GLY A 169 -17.78 -8.56 16.10
C GLY A 169 -18.82 -7.44 15.96
N GLN A 170 -18.43 -6.24 15.50
CA GLN A 170 -19.28 -5.05 15.42
C GLN A 170 -19.59 -4.64 13.97
N HIS A 171 -18.59 -4.73 13.09
CA HIS A 171 -18.70 -4.42 11.66
C HIS A 171 -18.26 -5.63 10.82
N ASP A 172 -18.75 -5.70 9.59
CA ASP A 172 -18.20 -6.63 8.61
C ASP A 172 -16.98 -5.98 7.94
N ILE A 173 -15.78 -6.49 8.21
CA ILE A 173 -14.52 -5.83 7.81
C ILE A 173 -13.78 -6.70 6.81
N HIS A 174 -13.60 -6.15 5.62
CA HIS A 174 -12.86 -6.74 4.51
C HIS A 174 -11.51 -6.03 4.42
N SER A 175 -10.45 -6.72 4.83
CA SER A 175 -9.09 -6.18 4.88
C SER A 175 -8.30 -6.65 3.66
N TYR A 176 -7.78 -5.70 2.87
CA TYR A 176 -7.00 -5.96 1.67
C TYR A 176 -5.59 -5.38 1.78
N ASP A 177 -4.58 -6.15 1.37
CA ASP A 177 -3.19 -5.70 1.24
C ASP A 177 -2.49 -6.49 0.14
N LEU A 178 -1.26 -6.11 -0.23
CA LEU A 178 -0.49 -6.81 -1.26
C LEU A 178 -0.14 -8.26 -0.87
N VAL A 179 -0.13 -8.58 0.43
CA VAL A 179 0.16 -9.92 0.97
C VAL A 179 -0.82 -10.26 2.08
N SER A 180 -1.11 -11.55 2.23
CA SER A 180 -1.85 -12.09 3.36
C SER A 180 -0.91 -12.83 4.31
N ASP A 181 -0.67 -12.21 5.47
CA ASP A 181 0.12 -12.80 6.57
C ASP A 181 -0.75 -13.39 7.68
N ASN A 182 -2.08 -13.24 7.58
CA ASN A 182 -3.01 -13.76 8.57
C ASN A 182 -4.42 -13.92 8.00
N LYS A 183 -5.27 -14.66 8.72
CA LYS A 183 -6.63 -15.02 8.30
C LYS A 183 -7.59 -13.85 8.05
N TYR A 184 -7.26 -12.63 8.49
CA TYR A 184 -8.10 -11.46 8.29
C TYR A 184 -7.78 -10.72 6.98
N VAL A 185 -6.60 -10.96 6.38
CA VAL A 185 -6.14 -10.21 5.21
C VAL A 185 -6.39 -11.02 3.94
N THR A 186 -6.99 -10.37 2.95
CA THR A 186 -7.07 -10.88 1.57
C THR A 186 -5.97 -10.23 0.73
N ALA A 187 -5.06 -11.04 0.18
CA ALA A 187 -4.01 -10.54 -0.72
C ALA A 187 -4.63 -10.03 -2.03
N CYS A 188 -4.43 -8.77 -2.36
CA CYS A 188 -5.06 -8.09 -3.49
C CYS A 188 -4.31 -6.80 -3.85
N ASN A 189 -4.26 -6.46 -5.14
CA ASN A 189 -3.96 -5.10 -5.57
C ASN A 189 -5.23 -4.26 -5.42
N ILE A 190 -5.21 -3.29 -4.49
CA ILE A 190 -6.37 -2.45 -4.15
C ILE A 190 -6.84 -1.50 -5.26
N SER A 191 -6.16 -1.47 -6.41
CA SER A 191 -6.68 -0.86 -7.64
C SER A 191 -7.74 -1.72 -8.35
N ASN A 192 -7.96 -2.96 -7.91
CA ASN A 192 -8.93 -3.90 -8.48
C ASN A 192 -9.39 -4.91 -7.42
N LEU A 193 -10.40 -4.52 -6.65
CA LEU A 193 -10.96 -5.28 -5.54
C LEU A 193 -11.88 -6.40 -6.03
N PRO A 194 -11.85 -7.59 -5.42
CA PRO A 194 -12.74 -8.71 -5.72
C PRO A 194 -14.12 -8.49 -5.09
N LEU A 195 -14.73 -7.33 -5.33
CA LEU A 195 -16.01 -6.90 -4.79
C LEU A 195 -16.87 -6.28 -5.90
N ASP A 196 -18.18 -6.48 -5.81
CA ASP A 196 -19.11 -5.81 -6.72
C ASP A 196 -19.21 -4.31 -6.40
N SER A 197 -19.68 -3.53 -7.38
CA SER A 197 -19.88 -2.09 -7.21
C SER A 197 -20.98 -1.81 -6.18
N SER A 198 -20.84 -0.70 -5.44
CA SER A 198 -21.84 -0.24 -4.46
C SER A 198 -22.21 -1.29 -3.40
N THR A 199 -21.21 -2.01 -2.88
CA THR A 199 -21.36 -3.06 -1.86
C THR A 199 -20.98 -2.60 -0.46
N VAL A 200 -20.10 -1.61 -0.31
CA VAL A 200 -19.50 -1.25 0.97
C VAL A 200 -20.01 0.10 1.47
N ASP A 201 -20.13 0.24 2.79
CA ASP A 201 -20.59 1.48 3.43
C ASP A 201 -19.42 2.44 3.71
N ILE A 202 -18.24 1.90 4.03
CA ILE A 202 -17.07 2.69 4.42
C ILE A 202 -15.82 2.13 3.72
N SER A 203 -15.00 3.03 3.16
CA SER A 203 -13.68 2.71 2.63
C SER A 203 -12.60 3.47 3.38
N ILE A 204 -11.57 2.75 3.84
CA ILE A 204 -10.49 3.29 4.67
C ILE A 204 -9.17 3.20 3.92
N PHE A 205 -8.47 4.33 3.86
CA PHE A 205 -7.05 4.40 3.51
C PHE A 205 -6.27 4.95 4.70
N CYS A 206 -5.64 4.08 5.49
CA CYS A 206 -4.84 4.50 6.64
C CYS A 206 -3.34 4.38 6.33
N LEU A 207 -2.74 5.49 5.86
CA LEU A 207 -1.33 5.55 5.46
C LEU A 207 -0.96 4.58 4.31
N SER A 208 -1.94 4.23 3.48
CA SER A 208 -1.84 3.18 2.46
C SER A 208 -1.91 3.65 1.01
N LEU A 209 -2.08 4.96 0.76
CA LEU A 209 -2.01 5.55 -0.58
C LEU A 209 -0.55 5.60 -1.07
N MET A 210 0.03 4.43 -1.30
CA MET A 210 1.40 4.24 -1.75
C MET A 210 1.44 3.86 -3.22
N GLY A 211 2.31 4.52 -3.97
CA GLY A 211 2.48 4.28 -5.40
C GLY A 211 2.01 5.44 -6.26
N THR A 212 2.46 5.42 -7.50
CA THR A 212 2.23 6.50 -8.48
C THR A 212 0.82 6.50 -9.07
N ASP A 213 0.11 5.38 -8.94
CA ASP A 213 -1.24 5.11 -9.40
C ASP A 213 -2.28 5.17 -8.28
N TRP A 214 -2.01 5.89 -7.19
CA TRP A 214 -2.93 6.02 -6.06
C TRP A 214 -4.33 6.53 -6.43
N VAL A 215 -4.45 7.27 -7.54
CA VAL A 215 -5.73 7.73 -8.09
C VAL A 215 -6.62 6.54 -8.47
N GLU A 216 -6.04 5.46 -9.00
CA GLU A 216 -6.78 4.24 -9.33
C GLU A 216 -7.35 3.58 -8.07
N PHE A 217 -6.65 3.65 -6.93
CA PHE A 217 -7.17 3.13 -5.66
C PHE A 217 -8.40 3.93 -5.20
N ILE A 218 -8.37 5.26 -5.36
CA ILE A 218 -9.52 6.12 -5.04
C ILE A 218 -10.69 5.84 -5.97
N ILE A 219 -10.44 5.67 -7.28
CA ILE A 219 -11.48 5.30 -8.24
C ILE A 219 -12.11 3.96 -7.85
N GLU A 220 -11.29 2.99 -7.47
CA GLU A 220 -11.75 1.66 -7.07
C GLU A 220 -12.54 1.68 -5.76
N ALA A 221 -12.09 2.46 -4.77
CA ALA A 221 -12.86 2.73 -3.55
C ALA A 221 -14.23 3.36 -3.87
N CYS A 222 -14.28 4.34 -4.77
CA CYS A 222 -15.53 4.95 -5.23
C CYS A 222 -16.44 3.95 -5.95
N ARG A 223 -15.88 2.98 -6.68
CA ARG A 223 -16.66 1.93 -7.35
C ARG A 223 -17.39 1.04 -6.35
N VAL A 224 -16.69 0.60 -5.29
CA VAL A 224 -17.26 -0.31 -4.30
C VAL A 224 -18.16 0.40 -3.28
N LEU A 225 -17.97 1.70 -3.05
CA LEU A 225 -18.81 2.49 -2.14
C LEU A 225 -20.26 2.60 -2.64
N LYS A 226 -21.21 2.43 -1.73
CA LYS A 226 -22.63 2.72 -1.98
C LYS A 226 -22.81 4.21 -2.29
N ILE A 227 -23.60 4.50 -3.33
CA ILE A 227 -23.98 5.87 -3.69
C ILE A 227 -25.40 6.06 -3.16
N GLU A 228 -25.55 6.96 -2.19
CA GLU A 228 -26.85 7.46 -1.73
C GLU A 228 -27.44 8.49 -2.70
#